data_AF-A0A9E0U148-F1
#
_entry.id   AF-A0A9E0U148-F1
#
_cell.length_a   1.000
_cell.length_b   1.000
_cell.length_c   1.000
_cell.angle_alpha   90.00
_cell.angle_beta   90.00
_cell.angle_gamma   90.00
#
_symmetry.space_group_name_H-M   'P 1'
#
loop_
_entity.id
_entity.type
_entity.pdbx_description
1 polymer ?
#
loop_
_entity_poly.entity_id
_entity_poly.type
_entity_poly.pdbx_seq_one_letter_code
_entity_poly.pdbx_strand_id
1 'polypeptide(L)'
;MAKLVLLRHGESMWNKRNLFTGWVDVPLSEKGIEEALHAGKELKNIPFDVIFCSTLVRGLMTAMLVMSVHADGKTPVVIHSKGKLHEWGSIYSEEAKREIIPVFSAWQLNERMYGKLQGLNKKETMRKYGEDQVKLWRRSYNTSPPDGESLEMTTKRTIPYFKKHVMPYLQKGKNVLISAHGNS
;
A
#
# COMPACT_ATOMS: atom_id res chain seq x y z
N MET A 1 -14.34 -9.09 18.31
CA MET A 1 -13.91 -9.69 17.03
C MET A 1 -12.97 -8.70 16.35
N ALA A 2 -11.79 -9.13 15.91
CA ALA A 2 -10.84 -8.27 15.19
C ALA A 2 -11.40 -7.85 13.83
N LYS A 3 -11.06 -6.63 13.38
CA LYS A 3 -11.37 -6.12 12.05
C LYS A 3 -10.11 -6.07 11.19
N LEU A 4 -10.21 -6.55 9.96
CA LEU A 4 -9.21 -6.34 8.92
C LEU A 4 -9.80 -5.38 7.89
N VAL A 5 -9.17 -4.22 7.71
CA VAL A 5 -9.55 -3.23 6.69
C VAL A 5 -8.45 -3.20 5.63
N LEU A 6 -8.82 -3.47 4.38
CA LEU A 6 -7.92 -3.40 3.23
C LEU A 6 -8.25 -2.14 2.42
N LEU A 7 -7.23 -1.34 2.16
CA LEU A 7 -7.38 -0.09 1.42
C LEU A 7 -6.38 -0.06 0.27
N ARG A 8 -6.91 0.03 -0.94
CA ARG A 8 -6.10 0.35 -2.11
C ARG A 8 -5.81 1.85 -2.11
N HIS A 9 -4.59 2.25 -2.43
CA HIS A 9 -4.24 3.66 -2.57
C HIS A 9 -5.14 4.39 -3.59
N GLY A 10 -5.34 5.69 -3.38
CA GLY A 10 -6.06 6.56 -4.31
C GLY A 10 -5.35 6.73 -5.66
N GLU A 11 -5.94 7.43 -6.61
CA GLU A 11 -5.34 7.71 -7.91
C GLU A 11 -3.93 8.30 -7.77
N SER A 12 -2.94 7.72 -8.46
CA SER A 12 -1.59 8.29 -8.53
C SER A 12 -1.42 9.28 -9.68
N MET A 13 -0.38 10.12 -9.61
CA MET A 13 0.02 11.01 -10.71
C MET A 13 0.18 10.28 -12.05
N TRP A 14 0.64 9.03 -12.03
CA TRP A 14 0.79 8.21 -13.23
C TRP A 14 -0.49 7.48 -13.64
N ASN A 15 -1.41 7.21 -12.71
CA ASN A 15 -2.75 6.76 -13.08
C ASN A 15 -3.49 7.84 -13.87
N LYS A 16 -3.45 9.10 -13.40
CA LYS A 16 -3.98 10.27 -14.09
C LYS A 16 -3.42 10.42 -15.51
N ARG A 17 -2.11 10.17 -15.67
CA ARG A 17 -1.40 10.21 -16.98
C ARG A 17 -1.51 8.93 -17.81
N ASN A 18 -2.27 7.94 -17.35
CA ASN A 18 -2.44 6.64 -18.01
C ASN A 18 -1.12 5.88 -18.28
N LEU A 19 -0.16 5.98 -17.38
CA LEU A 19 1.13 5.28 -17.45
C LEU A 19 1.11 3.98 -16.62
N PHE A 20 1.91 2.99 -17.00
CA PHE A 20 2.21 1.85 -16.13
C PHE A 20 3.15 2.28 -15.00
N THR A 21 2.79 1.97 -13.75
CA THR A 21 3.54 2.42 -12.57
C THR A 21 4.46 1.33 -12.02
N GLY A 22 3.89 0.20 -11.61
CA GLY A 22 4.65 -0.86 -10.93
C GLY A 22 5.34 -0.32 -9.68
N TRP A 23 6.64 -0.54 -9.57
CA TRP A 23 7.44 -0.13 -8.42
C TRP A 23 8.02 1.27 -8.55
N VAL A 24 7.74 2.01 -9.64
CA VAL A 24 8.11 3.41 -9.70
C VAL A 24 7.35 4.18 -8.62
N ASP A 25 8.11 4.90 -7.79
CA ASP A 25 7.56 5.48 -6.58
C ASP A 25 7.01 6.88 -6.82
N VAL A 26 5.74 6.93 -7.23
CA VAL A 26 5.04 8.16 -7.58
C VAL A 26 3.98 8.50 -6.52
N PRO A 27 3.75 9.80 -6.26
CA PRO A 27 2.76 10.24 -5.27
C PRO A 27 1.32 10.10 -5.79
N LEU A 28 0.38 10.30 -4.86
CA LEU A 28 -1.03 10.48 -5.17
C LEU A 28 -1.25 11.71 -6.06
N SER A 29 -2.32 11.70 -6.84
CA SER A 29 -2.86 12.91 -7.45
C SER A 29 -3.68 13.72 -6.45
N GLU A 30 -4.05 14.95 -6.79
CA GLU A 30 -5.02 15.74 -6.00
C GLU A 30 -6.30 14.94 -5.75
N LYS A 31 -6.84 14.31 -6.80
CA LYS A 31 -7.97 13.39 -6.70
C LYS A 31 -7.68 12.21 -5.77
N GLY A 32 -6.49 11.60 -5.87
CA GLY A 32 -6.10 10.51 -4.99
C GLY A 32 -5.98 10.91 -3.52
N ILE A 33 -5.62 12.17 -3.24
CA ILE A 33 -5.62 12.73 -1.88
C ILE A 33 -7.06 12.88 -1.38
N GLU A 34 -7.97 13.43 -2.20
CA GLU A 34 -9.39 13.54 -1.86
C GLU A 34 -10.04 12.17 -1.61
N GLU A 35 -9.73 11.17 -2.44
CA GLU A 35 -10.18 9.78 -2.26
C GLU A 35 -9.71 9.21 -0.92
N ALA A 36 -8.45 9.44 -0.53
CA ALA A 36 -7.91 8.96 0.75
C ALA A 36 -8.56 9.68 1.95
N LEU A 37 -8.78 11.00 1.86
CA LEU A 37 -9.48 11.76 2.90
C LEU A 37 -10.94 11.33 3.04
N HIS A 38 -11.60 11.02 1.92
CA HIS A 38 -12.97 10.49 1.92
C HIS A 38 -13.03 9.12 2.61
N ALA A 39 -12.14 8.20 2.25
CA ALA A 39 -12.01 6.92 2.93
C ALA A 39 -11.74 7.11 4.44
N GLY A 40 -10.93 8.09 4.83
CA GLY A 40 -10.71 8.44 6.23
C GLY A 40 -11.98 8.85 6.97
N LYS A 41 -12.88 9.61 6.32
CA LYS A 41 -14.17 9.98 6.90
C LYS A 41 -15.09 8.78 7.08
N GLU A 42 -15.10 7.85 6.13
CA GLU A 42 -15.90 6.60 6.23
C GLU A 42 -15.37 5.66 7.31
N LEU A 43 -14.04 5.58 7.46
CA LEU A 43 -13.37 4.73 8.44
C LEU A 43 -13.22 5.39 9.81
N LYS A 44 -13.66 6.64 9.98
CA LYS A 44 -13.40 7.51 11.14
C LYS A 44 -13.64 6.87 12.50
N ASN A 45 -14.61 5.97 12.61
CA ASN A 45 -15.03 5.32 13.86
C ASN A 45 -14.55 3.86 13.99
N ILE A 46 -13.66 3.39 13.12
CA ILE A 46 -13.11 2.04 13.21
C ILE A 46 -11.75 2.12 13.92
N PRO A 47 -11.65 1.72 15.20
CA PRO A 47 -10.37 1.82 15.90
C PRO A 47 -9.34 0.90 15.25
N PHE A 48 -8.13 1.39 15.05
CA PHE A 48 -7.00 0.64 14.51
C PHE A 48 -5.90 0.51 15.56
N ASP A 49 -5.34 -0.70 15.70
CA ASP A 49 -4.22 -0.96 16.60
C ASP A 49 -2.87 -0.97 15.88
N VAL A 50 -2.86 -1.23 14.57
CA VAL A 50 -1.65 -1.32 13.75
C VAL A 50 -1.99 -1.09 12.28
N ILE A 51 -1.06 -0.47 11.55
CA ILE A 51 -1.17 -0.22 10.13
C ILE A 51 -0.01 -0.92 9.39
N PHE A 52 -0.32 -1.57 8.28
CA PHE A 52 0.68 -2.10 7.36
C PHE A 52 0.56 -1.41 6.01
N CYS A 53 1.69 -0.99 5.44
CA CYS A 53 1.74 -0.34 4.15
C CYS A 53 2.74 -1.03 3.22
N SER A 54 2.58 -0.81 1.92
CA SER A 54 3.67 -1.00 0.97
C SER A 54 4.83 -0.03 1.25
N THR A 55 6.00 -0.26 0.66
CA THR A 55 7.11 0.71 0.73
C THR A 55 6.95 1.87 -0.26
N LEU A 56 5.87 1.90 -1.04
CA LEU A 56 5.65 2.92 -2.06
C LEU A 56 4.88 4.10 -1.46
N VAL A 57 5.36 5.31 -1.73
CA VAL A 57 4.89 6.57 -1.15
C VAL A 57 3.37 6.73 -1.26
N ARG A 58 2.75 6.31 -2.36
CA ARG A 58 1.28 6.37 -2.53
C ARG A 58 0.50 5.50 -1.55
N GLY A 59 1.00 4.32 -1.18
CA GLY A 59 0.38 3.48 -0.15
C GLY A 59 0.52 4.12 1.22
N LEU A 60 1.72 4.65 1.53
CA LEU A 60 1.98 5.35 2.77
C LEU A 60 1.14 6.64 2.91
N MET A 61 1.09 7.47 1.87
CA MET A 61 0.30 8.70 1.81
C MET A 61 -1.18 8.40 2.07
N THR A 62 -1.74 7.37 1.42
CA THR A 62 -3.14 7.00 1.65
C THR A 62 -3.39 6.64 3.10
N ALA A 63 -2.56 5.82 3.74
CA ALA A 63 -2.71 5.48 5.15
C ALA A 63 -2.63 6.72 6.06
N MET A 64 -1.67 7.61 5.83
CA MET A 64 -1.49 8.81 6.65
C MET A 64 -2.67 9.79 6.51
N LEU A 65 -3.18 9.98 5.30
CA LEU A 65 -4.34 10.84 5.04
C LEU A 65 -5.64 10.28 5.63
N VAL A 66 -5.82 8.96 5.60
CA VAL A 66 -6.96 8.30 6.27
C VAL A 66 -6.91 8.58 7.77
N MET A 67 -5.73 8.43 8.36
CA MET A 67 -5.55 8.62 9.80
C MET A 67 -5.59 10.08 10.24
N SER A 68 -5.22 11.04 9.37
CA SER A 68 -5.25 12.47 9.72
C SER A 68 -6.66 13.02 9.97
N VAL A 69 -7.72 12.31 9.55
CA VAL A 69 -9.13 12.68 9.78
C VAL A 69 -9.87 11.69 10.68
N HIS A 70 -9.15 10.74 11.28
CA HIS A 70 -9.70 9.68 12.11
C HIS A 70 -10.12 10.19 13.50
N ALA A 71 -11.16 9.61 14.13
CA ALA A 71 -11.68 10.13 15.39
C ALA A 71 -10.90 9.70 16.64
N ASP A 72 -10.15 8.60 16.57
CA ASP A 72 -9.45 8.01 17.73
C ASP A 72 -8.32 8.90 18.30
N GLY A 73 -7.95 9.99 17.61
CA GLY A 73 -6.93 10.96 18.08
C GLY A 73 -5.49 10.45 18.09
N LYS A 74 -5.28 9.12 17.98
CA LYS A 74 -3.95 8.52 17.94
C LYS A 74 -3.18 8.87 16.68
N THR A 75 -1.87 9.04 16.85
CA THR A 75 -0.96 9.44 15.79
C THR A 75 -0.36 8.22 15.08
N PRO A 76 -0.53 8.06 13.76
CA PRO A 76 0.19 7.02 13.02
C PRO A 76 1.69 7.34 12.98
N VAL A 77 2.54 6.41 13.40
CA VAL A 77 4.01 6.58 13.41
C VAL A 77 4.67 5.47 12.60
N VAL A 78 5.46 5.86 11.59
CA VAL A 78 6.25 4.92 10.79
C VAL A 78 7.35 4.30 11.62
N ILE A 79 7.32 2.98 11.75
CA ILE A 79 8.35 2.23 12.48
C ILE A 79 9.40 1.75 11.49
N HIS A 80 10.61 2.29 11.62
CA HIS A 80 11.76 1.91 10.81
C HIS A 80 12.50 0.74 11.45
N SER A 81 12.79 -0.29 10.67
CA SER A 81 13.46 -1.52 11.14
C SER A 81 14.99 -1.46 11.08
N LYS A 82 15.57 -0.45 10.44
CA LYS A 82 17.01 -0.33 10.24
C LYS A 82 17.47 1.11 10.03
N GLY A 83 18.77 1.34 10.23
CA GLY A 83 19.45 2.60 9.95
C GLY A 83 19.14 3.71 10.97
N LYS A 84 19.51 4.95 10.63
CA LYS A 84 19.40 6.09 11.56
C LYS A 84 18.01 6.37 12.07
N LEU A 85 16.97 6.13 11.27
CA LEU A 85 15.59 6.31 11.72
C LEU A 85 15.17 5.26 12.76
N HIS A 86 15.71 4.04 12.69
CA HIS A 86 15.51 3.04 13.74
C HIS A 86 16.26 3.42 15.02
N GLU A 87 17.51 3.88 14.87
CA GLU A 87 18.36 4.26 16.01
C GLU A 87 17.85 5.52 16.73
N TRP A 88 17.44 6.54 15.97
CA TRP A 88 17.16 7.89 16.50
C TRP A 88 15.68 8.23 16.58
N GLY A 89 14.80 7.48 15.92
CA GLY A 89 13.34 7.67 15.95
C GLY A 89 12.65 7.18 17.23
N SER A 90 13.40 6.99 18.32
CA SER A 90 12.87 6.47 19.57
C SER A 90 11.95 7.49 20.25
N ILE A 91 10.78 7.03 20.68
CA ILE A 91 9.86 7.81 21.51
C ILE A 91 10.22 7.54 22.97
N TYR A 92 10.54 8.59 23.74
CA TYR A 92 10.95 8.44 25.14
C TYR A 92 9.80 8.59 26.13
N SER A 93 8.73 9.31 25.77
CA SER A 93 7.54 9.47 26.63
C SER A 93 6.64 8.23 26.56
N GLU A 94 6.36 7.63 27.72
CA GLU A 94 5.42 6.50 27.84
C GLU A 94 3.98 6.88 27.49
N GLU A 95 3.59 8.14 27.73
CA GLU A 95 2.30 8.67 27.31
C GLU A 95 2.21 8.72 25.78
N ALA A 96 3.22 9.32 25.13
CA ALA A 96 3.27 9.37 23.67
C ALA A 96 3.28 7.95 23.05
N LYS A 97 3.95 6.98 23.66
CA LYS A 97 3.92 5.57 23.19
C LYS A 97 2.52 4.95 23.21
N ARG A 98 1.64 5.37 24.11
CA ARG A 98 0.25 4.86 24.20
C ARG A 98 -0.68 5.50 23.17
N GLU A 99 -0.34 6.71 22.75
CA GLU A 99 -1.13 7.52 21.81
C GLU A 99 -0.70 7.34 20.34
N ILE A 100 0.16 6.36 20.03
CA ILE A 100 0.55 6.07 18.64
C ILE A 100 -0.14 4.83 18.09
N ILE A 101 -0.26 4.81 16.76
CA ILE A 101 -0.56 3.61 15.99
C ILE A 101 0.69 3.27 15.16
N PRO A 102 1.37 2.14 15.40
CA PRO A 102 2.55 1.78 14.65
C PRO A 102 2.21 1.49 13.18
N VAL A 103 3.00 2.05 12.26
CA VAL A 103 2.90 1.83 10.83
C VAL A 103 4.13 1.09 10.33
N PHE A 104 3.94 -0.13 9.84
CA PHE A 104 5.01 -0.96 9.29
C PHE A 104 4.95 -0.96 7.77
N SER A 105 6.06 -0.66 7.10
CA SER A 105 6.18 -0.74 5.65
C SER A 105 6.91 -2.02 5.21
N ALA A 106 6.43 -2.64 4.13
CA ALA A 106 7.01 -3.87 3.60
C ALA A 106 6.91 -3.95 2.08
N TRP A 107 8.04 -4.26 1.43
CA TRP A 107 8.11 -4.34 -0.04
C TRP A 107 7.26 -5.49 -0.58
N GLN A 108 7.00 -6.51 0.26
CA GLN A 108 6.12 -7.63 -0.04
C GLN A 108 4.67 -7.21 -0.25
N LEU A 109 4.29 -6.02 0.20
CA LEU A 109 2.99 -5.40 -0.04
C LEU A 109 3.03 -4.42 -1.23
N ASN A 110 4.13 -4.32 -1.98
CA ASN A 110 4.19 -3.46 -3.16
C ASN A 110 3.33 -4.02 -4.30
N GLU A 111 2.95 -3.11 -5.21
CA GLU A 111 2.26 -3.43 -6.46
C GLU A 111 2.97 -4.52 -7.25
N ARG A 112 2.30 -5.18 -8.20
CA ARG A 112 2.98 -6.02 -9.19
C ARG A 112 4.00 -5.20 -10.00
N MET A 113 5.23 -5.67 -10.06
CA MET A 113 6.30 -4.99 -10.83
C MET A 113 6.05 -5.12 -12.33
N TYR A 114 5.99 -4.01 -13.07
CA TYR A 114 5.60 -4.00 -14.49
C TYR A 114 6.78 -4.11 -15.47
N GLY A 115 7.99 -4.35 -14.96
CA GLY A 115 9.21 -4.54 -15.73
C GLY A 115 9.47 -3.39 -16.69
N LYS A 116 9.81 -3.72 -17.94
CA LYS A 116 10.07 -2.76 -19.01
C LYS A 116 8.85 -1.93 -19.43
N LEU A 117 7.65 -2.23 -18.92
CA LEU A 117 6.47 -1.40 -19.21
C LEU A 117 6.38 -0.14 -18.33
N GLN A 118 7.09 -0.08 -17.21
CA GLN A 118 7.01 1.06 -16.29
C GLN A 118 7.34 2.39 -17.00
N GLY A 119 6.47 3.38 -16.84
CA GLY A 119 6.58 4.69 -17.48
C GLY A 119 5.93 4.79 -18.87
N LEU A 120 5.64 3.66 -19.53
CA LEU A 120 4.98 3.66 -20.83
C LEU A 120 3.50 4.01 -20.72
N ASN A 121 2.96 4.70 -21.74
CA ASN A 121 1.53 4.96 -21.83
C ASN A 121 0.77 3.68 -22.18
N LYS A 122 -0.31 3.39 -21.44
CA LYS A 122 -1.09 2.15 -21.61
C LYS A 122 -1.75 2.07 -22.99
N LYS A 123 -2.29 3.18 -23.51
CA LYS A 123 -2.97 3.21 -24.83
C LYS A 123 -1.97 2.99 -25.97
N GLU A 124 -0.81 3.62 -25.90
CA GLU A 124 0.25 3.44 -26.90
C GLU A 124 0.83 2.02 -26.85
N THR A 125 1.02 1.48 -25.64
CA THR A 125 1.48 0.10 -25.45
C THR A 125 0.48 -0.90 -26.04
N MET A 126 -0.83 -0.66 -25.87
CA MET A 126 -1.89 -1.47 -26.51
C MET A 126 -1.84 -1.38 -28.04
N ARG A 127 -1.60 -0.20 -28.61
CA ARG A 127 -1.42 -0.06 -30.06
C ARG A 127 -0.17 -0.79 -30.58
N LYS A 128 0.91 -0.78 -29.81
CA LYS A 128 2.19 -1.40 -30.21
C LYS A 128 2.19 -2.93 -30.08
N TYR A 129 1.64 -3.47 -28.99
CA TYR A 129 1.74 -4.89 -28.67
C TYR A 129 0.41 -5.65 -28.78
N GLY A 130 -0.70 -4.96 -29.04
CA GLY A 130 -2.04 -5.53 -29.06
C GLY A 130 -2.75 -5.46 -27.71
N GLU A 131 -4.06 -5.24 -27.73
CA GLU A 131 -4.88 -5.14 -26.51
C GLU A 131 -4.90 -6.44 -25.72
N ASP A 132 -5.03 -7.58 -26.39
CA ASP A 132 -5.06 -8.89 -25.75
C ASP A 132 -3.74 -9.23 -25.05
N GLN A 133 -2.61 -8.90 -25.69
CA GLN A 133 -1.28 -9.09 -25.09
C GLN A 133 -1.10 -8.23 -23.84
N VAL A 134 -1.48 -6.95 -23.91
CA VAL A 134 -1.41 -6.04 -22.76
C VAL A 134 -2.37 -6.47 -21.67
N LYS A 135 -3.56 -6.96 -22.01
CA LYS A 135 -4.53 -7.50 -21.05
C LYS A 135 -3.99 -8.76 -20.39
N LEU A 136 -3.34 -9.65 -21.13
CA LEU A 136 -2.69 -10.85 -20.61
C LEU A 136 -1.61 -10.48 -19.59
N TRP A 137 -0.67 -9.59 -19.95
CA TRP A 137 0.35 -9.08 -19.01
C TRP A 137 -0.25 -8.40 -17.78
N ARG A 138 -1.43 -7.77 -17.91
CA ARG A 138 -2.07 -7.02 -16.83
C ARG A 138 -2.98 -7.85 -15.93
N ARG A 139 -3.50 -8.97 -16.38
CA ARG A 139 -4.58 -9.69 -15.67
C ARG A 139 -4.35 -11.18 -15.51
N SER A 140 -3.41 -11.76 -16.26
CA SER A 140 -3.08 -13.18 -16.13
C SER A 140 -2.50 -13.49 -14.76
N TYR A 141 -2.81 -14.69 -14.25
CA TYR A 141 -2.21 -15.22 -13.03
C TYR A 141 -0.72 -15.53 -13.23
N ASN A 142 -0.38 -16.20 -14.34
CA ASN A 142 0.95 -16.76 -14.59
C ASN A 142 1.79 -15.96 -15.60
N THR A 143 1.19 -15.06 -16.36
CA THR A 143 1.91 -14.30 -17.38
C THR A 143 2.37 -12.96 -16.82
N SER A 144 3.68 -12.72 -16.83
CA SER A 144 4.28 -11.44 -16.46
C SER A 144 4.49 -10.55 -17.69
N PRO A 145 4.52 -9.21 -17.52
CA PRO A 145 5.09 -8.32 -18.52
C PRO A 145 6.61 -8.55 -18.64
N PRO A 146 7.26 -8.10 -19.74
CA PRO A 146 8.69 -8.29 -19.94
C PRO A 146 9.52 -7.74 -18.76
N ASP A 147 10.36 -8.60 -18.18
CA ASP A 147 11.16 -8.34 -16.98
C ASP A 147 10.34 -7.89 -15.77
N GLY A 148 9.07 -8.31 -15.67
CA GLY A 148 8.16 -7.97 -14.58
C GLY A 148 7.72 -9.17 -13.73
N GLU A 149 6.80 -8.91 -12.80
CA GLU A 149 6.16 -9.94 -11.98
C GLU A 149 4.82 -10.37 -12.59
N SER A 150 4.46 -11.65 -12.43
CA SER A 150 3.08 -12.13 -12.59
C SER A 150 2.29 -11.97 -11.29
N LEU A 151 0.97 -12.19 -11.32
CA LEU A 151 0.17 -12.16 -10.09
C LEU A 151 0.55 -13.32 -9.14
N GLU A 152 0.94 -14.47 -9.68
CA GLU A 152 1.46 -15.60 -8.90
C GLU A 152 2.72 -15.20 -8.12
N MET A 153 3.67 -14.50 -8.76
CA MET A 153 4.89 -14.02 -8.10
C MET A 153 4.59 -13.01 -7.00
N THR A 154 3.68 -12.04 -7.25
CA THR A 154 3.21 -11.12 -6.21
C THR A 154 2.58 -11.88 -5.04
N THR A 155 1.71 -12.86 -5.32
CA THR A 155 1.08 -13.72 -4.30
C THR A 155 2.12 -14.47 -3.45
N LYS A 156 3.17 -15.01 -4.08
CA LYS A 156 4.26 -15.76 -3.42
C LYS A 156 5.04 -14.90 -2.40
N ARG A 157 5.08 -13.58 -2.54
CA ARG A 157 5.69 -12.68 -1.53
C ARG A 157 4.67 -12.11 -0.54
N THR A 158 3.46 -11.78 -1.00
CA THR A 158 2.43 -11.12 -0.18
C THR A 158 1.82 -12.06 0.85
N ILE A 159 1.45 -13.28 0.46
CA ILE A 159 0.76 -14.21 1.38
C ILE A 159 1.65 -14.66 2.54
N PRO A 160 2.93 -15.06 2.34
CA PRO A 160 3.80 -15.38 3.46
C PRO A 160 4.02 -14.20 4.41
N TYR A 161 4.16 -12.98 3.87
CA TYR A 161 4.28 -11.78 4.69
C TYR A 161 3.02 -11.55 5.54
N PHE A 162 1.84 -11.61 4.92
CA PHE A 162 0.55 -11.47 5.62
C PHE A 162 0.41 -12.50 6.75
N LYS A 163 0.65 -13.78 6.46
CA LYS A 163 0.56 -14.85 7.46
C LYS A 163 1.55 -14.66 8.61
N LYS A 164 2.78 -14.23 8.32
CA LYS A 164 3.84 -14.10 9.33
C LYS A 164 3.71 -12.83 10.17
N HIS A 165 3.29 -11.71 9.58
CA HIS A 165 3.37 -10.40 10.22
C HIS A 165 2.02 -9.78 10.56
N VAL A 166 0.98 -10.03 9.75
CA VAL A 166 -0.35 -9.43 9.95
C VAL A 166 -1.26 -10.35 10.76
N MET A 167 -1.33 -11.63 10.39
CA MET A 167 -2.21 -12.61 11.04
C MET A 167 -2.05 -12.69 12.57
N PRO A 168 -0.83 -12.60 13.15
CA PRO A 168 -0.68 -12.62 14.60
C PRO A 168 -1.40 -11.48 15.34
N TYR A 169 -1.55 -10.30 14.71
CA TYR A 169 -2.31 -9.18 15.30
C TYR A 169 -3.81 -9.51 15.30
N LEU A 170 -4.34 -9.98 14.16
CA LEU A 170 -5.74 -10.37 14.04
C LEU A 170 -6.11 -11.48 15.04
N GLN A 171 -5.25 -12.48 15.20
CA GLN A 171 -5.43 -13.57 16.18
C GLN A 171 -5.43 -13.07 17.63
N LYS A 172 -4.72 -11.98 17.93
CA LYS A 172 -4.73 -11.30 19.24
C LYS A 172 -5.91 -10.34 19.42
N GLY A 173 -6.87 -10.34 18.50
CA GLY A 173 -8.05 -9.47 18.59
C GLY A 173 -7.81 -8.02 18.15
N LYS A 174 -6.65 -7.72 17.54
CA LYS A 174 -6.25 -6.37 17.13
C LYS A 174 -6.83 -6.00 15.78
N ASN A 175 -7.30 -4.76 15.65
CA ASN A 175 -7.81 -4.23 14.39
C ASN A 175 -6.66 -3.75 13.53
N VAL A 176 -6.64 -4.19 12.28
CA VAL A 176 -5.54 -3.93 11.34
C VAL A 176 -6.05 -3.16 10.13
N LEU A 177 -5.35 -2.08 9.78
CA LEU A 177 -5.47 -1.42 8.48
C LEU A 177 -4.30 -1.84 7.59
N ILE A 178 -4.57 -2.22 6.34
CA ILE A 178 -3.54 -2.41 5.31
C ILE A 178 -3.77 -1.41 4.19
N SER A 179 -2.79 -0.56 3.89
CA SER A 179 -2.81 0.32 2.71
C SER A 179 -1.80 -0.12 1.66
N ALA A 180 -2.29 -0.66 0.55
CA ALA A 180 -1.47 -1.28 -0.49
C ALA A 180 -2.03 -1.01 -1.90
N HIS A 181 -1.91 -1.98 -2.80
CA HIS A 181 -2.20 -1.83 -4.23
C HIS A 181 -3.27 -2.80 -4.71
N GLY A 182 -3.57 -2.78 -6.02
CA GLY A 182 -4.59 -3.66 -6.57
C GLY A 182 -4.18 -5.14 -6.62
N ASN A 183 -2.90 -5.45 -6.84
CA ASN A 183 -2.43 -6.85 -6.97
C ASN A 183 -1.87 -7.45 -5.67
N SER A 184 -1.75 -6.66 -4.61
CA SER A 184 -1.11 -7.02 -3.32
C SER A 184 -2.09 -6.79 -2.18
#